data_AF-A0A1S2LQY3-F1
#
_entry.id   AF-A0A1S2LQY3-F1
#
_cell.length_a   1.000
_cell.length_b   1.000
_cell.length_c   1.000
_cell.angle_alpha   90.00
_cell.angle_beta   90.00
_cell.angle_gamma   90.00
#
_symmetry.space_group_name_H-M   'P 1'
#
loop_
_entity.id
_entity.type
_entity.pdbx_description
1 polymer ?
#
loop_
_entity_poly.entity_id
_entity_poly.type
_entity_poly.pdbx_seq_one_letter_code
_entity_poly.pdbx_strand_id
1 'polypeptide(L)'
;MGSVKDTDSFVKALSQRSGDEYTVLGTYTRSKDPISVKHNPCGNIRDDVSPDTYLRGNGGKGYKCNHCSGKWKRTTTDFIKEVEELYGKDYTVLGEYVNRHTDILIKHNKCGGRPFPVRPKHFLDRRSCGEEYCVKCSGKQKKNTEHFKQEVYKLVGDEYQVKSEYVNARISLTLFHKKCGEQYPCTPDNFLRGKRCPFCRESKGEKKIAEFLKRHKINFIQQYRNPECRNIKPLPFDFAILDKRDNPIFFIEFDGEQHFKPSEYYGGLGAFQKLKQNDKIKNMFALENGIFLIRIPYFKMESVDDILSGYI
;
A
#
# COMPACT_ATOMS: atom_id res chain seq x y z
N MET A 1 -68.89 8.26 -13.09
CA MET A 1 -68.14 8.83 -11.97
C MET A 1 -68.44 10.32 -11.91
N GLY A 2 -68.89 10.84 -10.77
CA GLY A 2 -69.18 12.27 -10.60
C GLY A 2 -67.92 13.13 -10.83
N SER A 3 -68.09 14.37 -11.26
CA SER A 3 -66.96 15.28 -11.42
C SER A 3 -66.32 15.57 -10.06
N VAL A 4 -65.01 15.32 -9.96
CA VAL A 4 -64.19 15.74 -8.81
C VAL A 4 -64.13 17.27 -8.82
N LYS A 5 -64.52 17.90 -7.72
CA LYS A 5 -64.63 19.36 -7.61
C LYS A 5 -63.80 19.95 -6.46
N ASP A 6 -63.34 19.10 -5.54
CA ASP A 6 -62.68 19.47 -4.29
C ASP A 6 -61.82 18.31 -3.74
N THR A 7 -61.11 18.53 -2.63
CA THR A 7 -60.23 17.54 -2.01
C THR A 7 -60.99 16.30 -1.54
N ASP A 8 -62.17 16.46 -0.94
CA ASP A 8 -62.95 15.34 -0.40
C ASP A 8 -63.49 14.43 -1.50
N SER A 9 -63.94 15.00 -2.61
CA SER A 9 -64.35 14.25 -3.79
C SER A 9 -63.18 13.54 -4.46
N PHE A 10 -61.97 14.11 -4.42
CA PHE A 10 -60.75 13.43 -4.89
C PHE A 10 -60.36 12.26 -3.98
N VAL A 11 -60.37 12.45 -2.65
CA VAL A 11 -60.09 11.38 -1.68
C VAL A 11 -61.07 10.22 -1.85
N LYS A 12 -62.38 10.50 -1.98
CA LYS A 12 -63.39 9.46 -2.24
C LYS A 12 -63.13 8.71 -3.55
N ALA A 13 -62.81 9.42 -4.63
CA ALA A 13 -62.50 8.80 -5.92
C ALA A 13 -61.21 7.96 -5.87
N LEU A 14 -60.21 8.41 -5.10
CA LEU A 14 -58.96 7.70 -4.86
C LEU A 14 -59.23 6.40 -4.07
N SER A 15 -59.98 6.47 -2.98
CA SER A 15 -60.32 5.31 -2.14
C SER A 15 -61.18 4.29 -2.90
N GLN A 16 -62.08 4.73 -3.78
CA GLN A 16 -62.83 3.81 -4.65
C GLN A 16 -61.94 3.03 -5.62
N ARG A 17 -60.80 3.59 -6.04
CA ARG A 17 -59.89 2.97 -7.01
C ARG A 17 -58.79 2.12 -6.37
N SER A 18 -58.20 2.63 -5.28
CA SER A 18 -56.98 2.10 -4.68
C SER A 18 -57.18 1.70 -3.21
N GLY A 19 -58.41 1.71 -2.69
CA GLY A 19 -58.69 1.38 -1.29
C GLY A 19 -57.96 2.32 -0.33
N ASP A 20 -57.29 1.74 0.66
CA ASP A 20 -56.45 2.40 1.66
C ASP A 20 -54.96 2.46 1.26
N GLU A 21 -54.62 2.09 0.02
CA GLU A 21 -53.23 2.01 -0.43
C GLU A 21 -52.54 3.39 -0.47
N TYR A 22 -53.31 4.48 -0.58
CA TYR A 22 -52.78 5.84 -0.66
C TYR A 22 -53.52 6.84 0.25
N THR A 23 -52.78 7.79 0.80
CA THR A 23 -53.29 8.91 1.60
C THR A 23 -52.96 10.24 0.91
N VAL A 24 -53.96 11.10 0.71
CA VAL A 24 -53.76 12.45 0.17
C VAL A 24 -53.24 13.36 1.28
N LEU A 25 -52.13 14.06 1.03
CA LEU A 25 -51.49 14.99 1.95
C LEU A 25 -51.64 16.46 1.54
N GLY A 26 -52.02 16.72 0.29
CA GLY A 26 -52.20 18.07 -0.26
C GLY A 26 -53.67 18.46 -0.46
N THR A 27 -53.88 19.68 -0.95
CA THR A 27 -55.21 20.19 -1.33
C THR A 27 -55.44 20.05 -2.82
N TYR A 28 -56.62 19.59 -3.22
CA TYR A 28 -57.01 19.56 -4.63
C TYR A 28 -57.38 20.96 -5.10
N THR A 29 -56.68 21.46 -6.13
CA THR A 29 -57.04 22.71 -6.81
C THR A 29 -57.73 22.42 -8.14
N ARG A 30 -57.04 21.75 -9.07
CA ARG A 30 -57.54 21.39 -10.40
C ARG A 30 -56.99 20.04 -10.81
N SER A 31 -57.63 19.43 -11.80
CA SER A 31 -57.35 18.05 -12.22
C SER A 31 -55.90 17.80 -12.69
N LYS A 32 -55.20 18.83 -13.18
CA LYS A 32 -53.81 18.71 -13.67
C LYS A 32 -52.75 19.22 -12.69
N ASP A 33 -53.16 19.95 -11.65
CA ASP A 33 -52.22 20.53 -10.70
C ASP A 33 -51.70 19.39 -9.80
N PRO A 34 -50.37 19.27 -9.58
CA PRO A 34 -49.81 18.22 -8.74
C PRO A 34 -50.33 18.28 -7.30
N ILE A 35 -50.58 17.12 -6.71
CA ILE A 35 -50.99 16.97 -5.32
C ILE A 35 -50.09 15.96 -4.61
N SER A 36 -49.80 16.22 -3.33
CA SER A 36 -49.02 15.33 -2.49
C SER A 36 -49.82 14.09 -2.08
N VAL A 37 -49.28 12.89 -2.33
CA VAL A 37 -49.86 11.62 -1.89
C VAL A 37 -48.79 10.72 -1.26
N LYS A 38 -49.17 10.02 -0.20
CA LYS A 38 -48.37 8.99 0.46
C LYS A 38 -48.85 7.61 0.03
N HIS A 39 -47.93 6.74 -0.38
CA HIS A 39 -48.20 5.31 -0.58
C HIS A 39 -48.06 4.59 0.76
N ASN A 40 -49.16 4.10 1.34
CA ASN A 40 -49.16 3.55 2.69
C ASN A 40 -48.29 2.29 2.86
N PRO A 41 -48.28 1.31 1.92
CA PRO A 41 -47.43 0.13 2.04
C PRO A 41 -45.93 0.39 2.10
N CYS A 42 -45.42 1.42 1.40
CA CYS A 42 -43.98 1.72 1.38
C CYS A 42 -43.59 3.04 2.06
N GLY A 43 -44.57 3.83 2.50
CA GLY A 43 -44.36 5.14 3.13
C GLY A 43 -43.91 6.26 2.19
N ASN A 44 -43.61 5.97 0.91
CA ASN A 44 -43.10 6.96 -0.03
C ASN A 44 -44.13 8.08 -0.28
N ILE A 45 -43.67 9.33 -0.19
CA ILE A 45 -44.47 10.53 -0.46
C ILE A 45 -44.09 11.06 -1.84
N ARG A 46 -45.09 11.43 -2.64
CA ARG A 46 -44.92 12.03 -3.96
C ARG A 46 -45.69 13.33 -4.04
N ASP A 47 -45.01 14.40 -4.40
CA ASP A 47 -45.58 15.75 -4.57
C ASP A 47 -45.88 16.10 -6.03
N ASP A 48 -45.62 15.17 -6.95
CA ASP A 48 -45.68 15.34 -8.40
C ASP A 48 -46.90 14.63 -9.03
N VAL A 49 -47.89 14.24 -8.23
CA VAL A 49 -49.00 13.40 -8.69
C VAL A 49 -50.12 14.23 -9.27
N SER A 50 -50.41 14.07 -10.57
CA SER A 50 -51.59 14.68 -11.20
C SER A 50 -52.86 13.89 -10.90
N PRO A 51 -53.91 14.50 -10.31
CA PRO A 51 -55.20 13.86 -10.05
C PRO A 51 -55.85 13.21 -11.28
N ASP A 52 -55.82 13.88 -12.44
CA ASP A 52 -56.41 13.39 -13.68
C ASP A 52 -55.71 12.13 -14.19
N THR A 53 -54.37 12.14 -14.18
CA THR A 53 -53.57 10.97 -14.57
C THR A 53 -53.81 9.80 -13.61
N TYR A 54 -53.92 10.10 -12.32
CA TYR A 54 -54.20 9.10 -11.30
C TYR A 54 -55.59 8.47 -11.44
N LEU A 55 -56.62 9.24 -11.79
CA LEU A 55 -58.01 8.79 -11.92
C LEU A 55 -58.36 8.19 -13.29
N ARG A 56 -57.70 8.59 -14.38
CA ARG A 56 -57.90 7.96 -15.70
C ARG A 56 -57.11 6.66 -15.83
N GLY A 57 -55.89 6.62 -15.31
CA GLY A 57 -54.98 5.47 -15.44
C GLY A 57 -54.45 5.30 -16.87
N ASN A 58 -53.23 4.78 -17.00
CA ASN A 58 -52.65 4.43 -18.29
C ASN A 58 -53.20 3.06 -18.73
N GLY A 59 -54.26 3.04 -19.55
CA GLY A 59 -54.74 1.83 -20.22
C GLY A 59 -55.22 0.71 -19.27
N GLY A 60 -55.94 1.06 -18.20
CA GLY A 60 -56.54 0.08 -17.29
C GLY A 60 -55.60 -0.53 -16.25
N LYS A 61 -54.31 -0.20 -16.23
CA LYS A 61 -53.40 -0.54 -15.13
C LYS A 61 -53.29 0.67 -14.19
N GLY A 62 -53.74 0.50 -12.95
CA GLY A 62 -53.73 1.54 -11.92
C GLY A 62 -52.35 2.18 -11.70
N TYR A 63 -52.34 3.38 -11.11
CA TYR A 63 -51.13 4.13 -10.80
C TYR A 63 -50.24 3.29 -9.88
N LYS A 64 -49.08 2.83 -10.37
CA LYS A 64 -48.14 2.04 -9.59
C LYS A 64 -47.13 2.96 -8.91
N CYS A 65 -46.90 2.76 -7.62
CA CYS A 65 -45.83 3.42 -6.89
C CYS A 65 -44.48 3.20 -7.61
N ASN A 66 -43.82 4.29 -8.01
CA ASN A 66 -42.52 4.26 -8.71
C ASN A 66 -41.39 3.73 -7.81
N HIS A 67 -41.53 3.93 -6.50
CA HIS A 67 -40.65 3.37 -5.48
C HIS A 67 -40.81 1.83 -5.41
N CYS A 68 -42.04 1.32 -5.30
CA CYS A 68 -42.29 -0.14 -5.29
C CYS A 68 -42.01 -0.83 -6.64
N SER A 69 -42.15 -0.11 -7.75
CA SER A 69 -41.84 -0.65 -9.08
C SER A 69 -40.36 -0.51 -9.47
N GLY A 70 -39.50 0.00 -8.57
CA GLY A 70 -38.05 0.09 -8.77
C GLY A 70 -37.61 1.08 -9.83
N LYS A 71 -38.47 2.02 -10.24
CA LYS A 71 -38.19 3.05 -11.28
C LYS A 71 -37.78 4.40 -10.70
N TRP A 72 -37.61 4.48 -9.38
CA TRP A 72 -37.25 5.71 -8.70
C TRP A 72 -35.74 6.01 -8.82
N LYS A 73 -35.41 7.30 -8.94
CA LYS A 73 -34.04 7.80 -8.95
C LYS A 73 -33.69 8.32 -7.57
N ARG A 74 -32.76 7.64 -6.90
CA ARG A 74 -32.22 8.05 -5.61
C ARG A 74 -31.54 9.41 -5.71
N THR A 75 -31.83 10.30 -4.76
CA THR A 75 -31.15 11.59 -4.57
C THR A 75 -30.05 11.50 -3.51
N THR A 76 -29.23 12.56 -3.37
CA THR A 76 -28.24 12.65 -2.29
C THR A 76 -28.89 12.54 -0.91
N THR A 77 -30.05 13.18 -0.70
CA THR A 77 -30.78 13.12 0.57
C THR A 77 -31.28 11.71 0.89
N ASP A 78 -31.68 10.96 -0.13
CA ASP A 78 -32.12 9.57 0.05
C ASP A 78 -30.95 8.66 0.42
N PHE A 79 -29.79 8.85 -0.24
CA PHE A 79 -28.59 8.11 0.10
C PHE A 79 -28.12 8.40 1.54
N ILE A 80 -28.19 9.65 1.99
CA ILE A 80 -27.87 10.02 3.39
C ILE A 80 -28.79 9.28 4.36
N LYS A 81 -30.11 9.26 4.11
CA LYS A 81 -31.08 8.53 4.95
C LYS A 81 -30.79 7.03 4.99
N GLU A 82 -30.53 6.40 3.85
CA GLU A 82 -30.21 4.97 3.79
C GLU A 82 -28.90 4.64 4.55
N VAL A 83 -27.90 5.53 4.51
CA VAL A 83 -26.66 5.38 5.29
C VAL A 83 -26.94 5.51 6.79
N GLU A 84 -27.77 6.47 7.20
CA GLU A 84 -28.17 6.66 8.60
C GLU A 84 -29.01 5.49 9.12
N GLU A 85 -29.89 4.92 8.29
CA GLU A 85 -30.67 3.72 8.65
C GLU A 85 -29.78 2.48 8.84
N LEU A 86 -28.72 2.32 8.05
CA LEU A 86 -27.83 1.16 8.12
C LEU A 86 -26.76 1.28 9.20
N TYR A 87 -26.21 2.47 9.40
CA TYR A 87 -25.02 2.69 10.22
C TYR A 87 -25.21 3.74 11.33
N GLY A 88 -26.41 4.32 11.46
CA GLY A 88 -26.66 5.41 12.40
C GLY A 88 -25.76 6.60 12.13
N LYS A 89 -25.13 7.11 13.20
CA LYS A 89 -24.21 8.26 13.14
C LYS A 89 -22.75 7.88 12.90
N ASP A 90 -22.48 6.61 12.58
CA ASP A 90 -21.10 6.14 12.39
C ASP A 90 -20.48 6.74 11.12
N TYR A 91 -21.30 7.10 10.13
CA TYR A 91 -20.84 7.62 8.85
C TYR A 91 -21.42 8.98 8.50
N THR A 92 -20.62 9.81 7.84
CA THR A 92 -21.05 11.08 7.25
C THR A 92 -20.76 11.08 5.75
N VAL A 93 -21.79 11.37 4.94
CA VAL A 93 -21.66 11.53 3.49
C VAL A 93 -21.17 12.95 3.19
N LEU A 94 -20.09 13.07 2.40
CA LEU A 94 -19.43 14.34 2.10
C LEU A 94 -19.46 14.71 0.61
N GLY A 95 -19.93 13.81 -0.25
CA GLY A 95 -20.09 14.03 -1.69
C GLY A 95 -21.54 14.04 -2.13
N GLU A 96 -21.75 14.35 -3.41
CA GLU A 96 -23.07 14.25 -4.05
C GLU A 96 -23.30 12.85 -4.63
N TYR A 97 -24.53 12.36 -4.51
CA TYR A 97 -24.91 11.10 -5.13
C TYR A 97 -25.22 11.30 -6.62
N VAL A 98 -24.43 10.66 -7.48
CA VAL A 98 -24.65 10.68 -8.94
C VAL A 98 -25.44 9.45 -9.38
N ASN A 99 -24.94 8.26 -9.05
CA ASN A 99 -25.59 6.98 -9.33
C ASN A 99 -24.94 5.87 -8.47
N ARG A 100 -25.45 4.64 -8.58
CA ARG A 100 -24.99 3.50 -7.75
C ARG A 100 -23.56 3.00 -8.05
N HIS A 101 -22.98 3.42 -9.18
CA HIS A 101 -21.70 2.95 -9.70
C HIS A 101 -20.59 3.99 -9.63
N THR A 102 -20.93 5.27 -9.43
CA THR A 102 -19.99 6.36 -9.22
C THR A 102 -19.65 6.49 -7.74
N ASP A 103 -18.36 6.64 -7.44
CA ASP A 103 -17.89 6.76 -6.07
C ASP A 103 -18.41 8.03 -5.40
N ILE A 104 -18.74 7.92 -4.11
CA ILE A 104 -19.13 9.03 -3.25
C ILE A 104 -18.21 9.08 -2.04
N LEU A 105 -17.84 10.28 -1.62
CA LEU A 105 -16.95 10.48 -0.48
C LEU A 105 -17.71 10.33 0.83
N ILE A 106 -17.20 9.50 1.74
CA ILE A 106 -17.75 9.31 3.09
C ILE A 106 -16.66 9.41 4.15
N LYS A 107 -17.06 9.67 5.39
CA LYS A 107 -16.17 9.71 6.56
C LYS A 107 -16.71 8.80 7.66
N HIS A 108 -15.85 7.95 8.21
CA HIS A 108 -16.17 7.16 9.41
C HIS A 108 -15.86 8.00 10.65
N ASN A 109 -16.88 8.29 11.46
CA ASN A 109 -16.81 9.22 12.58
C ASN A 109 -16.03 8.66 13.77
N LYS A 110 -16.03 7.34 13.99
CA LYS A 110 -15.33 6.70 15.12
C LYS A 110 -13.81 6.58 14.90
N CYS A 111 -13.36 6.30 13.67
CA CYS A 111 -11.95 5.97 13.43
C CYS A 111 -11.00 7.18 13.33
N GLY A 112 -11.54 8.41 13.26
CA GLY A 112 -10.74 9.63 13.03
C GLY A 112 -9.92 9.57 11.72
N GLY A 113 -10.29 8.67 10.81
CA GLY A 113 -9.65 8.50 9.51
C GLY A 113 -9.99 9.65 8.57
N ARG A 114 -9.18 9.81 7.52
CA ARG A 114 -9.52 10.71 6.42
C ARG A 114 -10.77 10.21 5.68
N PRO A 115 -11.57 11.12 5.08
CA PRO A 115 -12.64 10.71 4.16
C PRO A 115 -12.11 9.80 3.05
N PHE A 116 -12.95 8.87 2.60
CA PHE A 116 -12.59 7.90 1.57
C PHE A 116 -13.76 7.63 0.61
N PRO A 117 -13.46 7.31 -0.66
CA PRO A 117 -14.49 7.02 -1.65
C PRO A 117 -15.09 5.63 -1.43
N VAL A 118 -16.40 5.51 -1.62
CA VAL A 118 -17.10 4.22 -1.67
C VAL A 118 -18.03 4.15 -2.87
N ARG A 119 -18.24 2.94 -3.39
CA ARG A 119 -19.31 2.67 -4.36
C ARG A 119 -20.64 2.52 -3.63
N PRO A 120 -21.67 3.36 -3.90
CA PRO A 120 -22.95 3.30 -3.21
C PRO A 120 -23.62 1.92 -3.24
N LYS A 121 -23.57 1.21 -4.37
CA LYS A 121 -24.12 -0.16 -4.49
C LYS A 121 -23.54 -1.12 -3.45
N HIS A 122 -22.24 -1.05 -3.21
CA HIS A 122 -21.55 -1.95 -2.29
C HIS A 122 -21.74 -1.49 -0.85
N PHE A 123 -21.62 -0.18 -0.62
CA PHE A 123 -21.73 0.41 0.71
C PHE A 123 -23.11 0.20 1.36
N LEU A 124 -24.17 0.11 0.57
CA LEU A 124 -25.54 -0.14 1.05
C LEU A 124 -25.92 -1.64 1.10
N ASP A 125 -25.02 -2.55 0.69
CA ASP A 125 -25.31 -3.98 0.72
C ASP A 125 -25.23 -4.49 2.17
N ARG A 126 -26.37 -4.94 2.72
CA ARG A 126 -26.51 -5.44 4.11
C ARG A 126 -25.62 -6.62 4.46
N ARG A 127 -24.95 -7.24 3.48
CA ARG A 127 -23.98 -8.32 3.67
C ARG A 127 -22.57 -7.83 4.00
N SER A 128 -22.31 -6.52 3.92
CA SER A 128 -20.99 -5.94 4.20
C SER A 128 -21.01 -5.24 5.56
N CYS A 129 -20.05 -5.55 6.45
CA CYS A 129 -19.90 -4.83 7.72
C CYS A 129 -19.28 -3.45 7.48
N GLY A 130 -19.83 -2.41 8.11
CA GLY A 130 -19.35 -1.03 7.96
C GLY A 130 -17.85 -0.87 8.29
N GLU A 131 -17.31 -1.63 9.24
CA GLU A 131 -15.89 -1.58 9.61
C GLU A 131 -14.93 -1.99 8.48
N GLU A 132 -15.38 -2.83 7.54
CA GLU A 132 -14.56 -3.30 6.42
C GLU A 132 -14.16 -2.17 5.47
N TYR A 133 -14.97 -1.11 5.41
CA TYR A 133 -14.76 0.05 4.53
C TYR A 133 -13.79 1.09 5.12
N CYS A 134 -13.78 1.34 6.45
CA CYS A 134 -12.73 2.18 7.04
C CYS A 134 -11.41 1.38 7.03
N VAL A 135 -10.49 1.71 6.11
CA VAL A 135 -9.15 1.08 5.98
C VAL A 135 -8.37 1.04 7.31
N LYS A 136 -8.58 2.03 8.17
CA LYS A 136 -7.99 2.10 9.52
C LYS A 136 -8.62 1.09 10.48
N CYS A 137 -9.93 0.86 10.40
CA CYS A 137 -10.65 -0.13 11.22
C CYS A 137 -10.44 -1.56 10.71
N SER A 138 -10.47 -1.76 9.40
CA SER A 138 -10.34 -3.09 8.79
C SER A 138 -8.93 -3.67 8.83
N GLY A 139 -7.95 -2.93 9.38
CA GLY A 139 -6.54 -3.34 9.42
C GLY A 139 -5.86 -3.40 8.04
N LYS A 140 -6.56 -2.99 6.96
CA LYS A 140 -6.06 -3.04 5.57
C LYS A 140 -5.16 -1.86 5.20
N GLN A 141 -4.70 -1.08 6.18
CA GLN A 141 -3.82 0.05 5.93
C GLN A 141 -2.50 -0.42 5.31
N LYS A 142 -2.21 0.05 4.08
CA LYS A 142 -0.92 -0.22 3.45
C LYS A 142 0.18 0.46 4.27
N LYS A 143 1.22 -0.32 4.62
CA LYS A 143 2.41 0.20 5.29
C LYS A 143 3.03 1.32 4.45
N ASN A 144 3.35 2.42 5.10
CA ASN A 144 4.06 3.56 4.52
C ASN A 144 5.42 3.75 5.22
N THR A 145 6.23 4.72 4.75
CA THR A 145 7.56 4.99 5.29
C THR A 145 7.56 5.26 6.80
N GLU A 146 6.60 6.04 7.31
CA GLU A 146 6.52 6.35 8.74
C GLU A 146 6.17 5.11 9.58
N HIS A 147 5.26 4.27 9.10
CA HIS A 147 4.97 2.99 9.75
C HIS A 147 6.23 2.10 9.79
N PHE A 148 6.98 2.03 8.69
CA PHE A 148 8.21 1.23 8.66
C PHE A 148 9.28 1.79 9.60
N LYS A 149 9.46 3.11 9.68
CA LYS A 149 10.36 3.75 10.67
C LYS A 149 9.99 3.37 12.10
N GLN A 150 8.70 3.35 12.44
CA GLN A 150 8.24 2.91 13.75
C GLN A 150 8.51 1.42 14.00
N GLU A 151 8.37 0.55 13.00
CA GLU A 151 8.72 -0.87 13.13
C GLU A 151 10.23 -1.06 13.38
N VAL A 152 11.08 -0.31 12.66
CA VAL A 152 12.53 -0.31 12.90
C VAL A 152 12.82 0.15 14.32
N TYR A 153 12.25 1.28 14.77
CA TYR A 153 12.46 1.80 16.11
C TYR A 153 12.01 0.81 17.20
N LYS A 154 10.85 0.15 17.03
CA LYS A 154 10.39 -0.89 17.97
C LYS A 154 11.33 -2.10 18.03
N LEU A 155 11.99 -2.43 16.92
CA LEU A 155 12.85 -3.61 16.81
C LEU A 155 14.26 -3.37 17.35
N VAL A 156 14.85 -2.20 17.08
CA VAL A 156 16.28 -1.92 17.35
C VAL A 156 16.51 -0.55 18.01
N GLY A 157 15.45 0.14 18.41
CA GLY A 157 15.54 1.49 18.98
C GLY A 157 16.17 2.48 17.99
N ASP A 158 17.10 3.28 18.50
CA ASP A 158 17.78 4.32 17.75
C ASP A 158 19.00 3.83 16.94
N GLU A 159 19.29 2.54 16.90
CA GLU A 159 20.51 2.01 16.27
C GLU A 159 20.55 2.24 14.74
N TYR A 160 19.39 2.29 14.09
CA TYR A 160 19.27 2.44 12.64
C TYR A 160 18.41 3.64 12.25
N GLN A 161 18.72 4.23 11.09
CA GLN A 161 17.91 5.29 10.47
C GLN A 161 17.53 4.91 9.04
N VAL A 162 16.25 5.03 8.70
CA VAL A 162 15.72 4.83 7.35
C VAL A 162 16.00 6.08 6.51
N LYS A 163 16.80 5.96 5.44
CA LYS A 163 17.27 7.09 4.61
C LYS A 163 16.52 7.25 3.29
N SER A 164 15.81 6.22 2.83
CA SER A 164 14.99 6.28 1.60
C SER A 164 13.55 5.87 1.88
N GLU A 165 12.67 6.13 0.91
CA GLU A 165 11.25 5.79 1.04
C GLU A 165 10.99 4.28 1.07
N TYR A 166 9.97 3.89 1.83
CA TYR A 166 9.43 2.54 1.80
C TYR A 166 8.41 2.43 0.66
N VAL A 167 8.64 1.50 -0.26
CA VAL A 167 7.68 1.20 -1.34
C VAL A 167 6.86 -0.06 -0.98
N ASN A 168 7.55 -1.17 -0.73
CA ASN A 168 6.95 -2.42 -0.24
C ASN A 168 8.01 -3.30 0.43
N ALA A 169 7.59 -4.44 0.99
CA ALA A 169 8.46 -5.30 1.79
C ALA A 169 9.65 -5.92 1.03
N ARG A 170 9.59 -5.99 -0.31
CA ARG A 170 10.57 -6.65 -1.17
C ARG A 170 11.45 -5.69 -1.96
N ILE A 171 11.09 -4.40 -2.04
CA ILE A 171 11.92 -3.38 -2.68
C ILE A 171 12.93 -2.87 -1.66
N SER A 172 14.20 -2.85 -2.04
CA SER A 172 15.29 -2.36 -1.20
C SER A 172 15.13 -0.89 -0.85
N LEU A 173 15.44 -0.54 0.38
CA LEU A 173 15.61 0.83 0.85
C LEU A 173 16.99 1.00 1.50
N THR A 174 17.43 2.24 1.66
CA THR A 174 18.70 2.58 2.28
C THR A 174 18.53 2.71 3.79
N LEU A 175 19.32 1.94 4.54
CA LEU A 175 19.45 2.06 5.99
C LEU A 175 20.82 2.65 6.33
N PHE A 176 20.85 3.53 7.32
CA PHE A 176 22.07 4.02 7.97
C PHE A 176 22.21 3.35 9.33
N HIS A 177 23.34 2.68 9.57
CA HIS A 177 23.65 2.09 10.86
C HIS A 177 24.48 3.05 11.69
N LYS A 178 23.90 3.62 12.76
CA LYS A 178 24.58 4.67 13.55
C LYS A 178 25.88 4.18 14.20
N LYS A 179 25.97 2.89 14.52
CA LYS A 179 27.13 2.30 15.21
C LYS A 179 28.40 2.27 14.35
N CYS A 180 28.28 1.85 13.09
CA CYS A 180 29.44 1.82 12.17
C CYS A 180 29.51 3.03 11.22
N GLY A 181 28.44 3.84 11.17
CA GLY A 181 28.40 5.03 10.33
C GLY A 181 28.20 4.73 8.84
N GLU A 182 27.80 3.52 8.47
CA GLU A 182 27.66 3.10 7.08
C GLU A 182 26.21 3.10 6.60
N GLN A 183 26.04 3.34 5.30
CA GLN A 183 24.76 3.23 4.60
C GLN A 183 24.75 2.00 3.70
N TYR A 184 23.67 1.23 3.70
CA TYR A 184 23.54 0.06 2.83
C TYR A 184 22.10 -0.20 2.38
N PRO A 185 21.92 -0.81 1.18
CA PRO A 185 20.63 -1.25 0.72
C PRO A 185 20.17 -2.51 1.46
N CYS A 186 18.93 -2.52 1.93
CA CYS A 186 18.30 -3.67 2.56
C CYS A 186 16.81 -3.73 2.22
N THR A 187 16.27 -4.92 1.98
CA THR A 187 14.81 -5.07 1.85
C THR A 187 14.17 -5.07 3.24
N PRO A 188 13.02 -4.41 3.42
CA PRO A 188 12.32 -4.37 4.71
C PRO A 188 12.06 -5.74 5.33
N ASP A 189 11.65 -6.72 4.52
CA ASP A 189 11.38 -8.08 4.99
C ASP A 189 12.62 -8.77 5.60
N ASN A 190 13.77 -8.64 4.95
CA ASN A 190 15.03 -9.20 5.43
C ASN A 190 15.48 -8.51 6.72
N PHE A 191 15.36 -7.19 6.80
CA PHE A 191 15.72 -6.44 8.01
C PHE A 191 14.87 -6.89 9.22
N LEU A 192 13.55 -6.98 9.02
CA LEU A 192 12.63 -7.43 10.07
C LEU A 192 12.86 -8.89 10.47
N ARG A 193 13.32 -9.75 9.56
CA ARG A 193 13.71 -11.15 9.85
C ARG A 193 15.06 -11.31 10.56
N GLY A 194 15.74 -10.22 10.89
CA GLY A 194 16.99 -10.27 11.65
C GLY A 194 18.25 -10.03 10.81
N LYS A 195 18.16 -9.74 9.51
CA LYS A 195 19.33 -9.31 8.75
C LYS A 195 19.78 -7.93 9.28
N ARG A 196 21.07 -7.78 9.56
CA ARG A 196 21.67 -6.55 10.12
C ARG A 196 22.74 -6.01 9.19
N CYS A 197 23.36 -4.90 9.60
CA CYS A 197 24.43 -4.23 8.87
C CYS A 197 25.50 -5.24 8.40
N PRO A 198 25.77 -5.33 7.08
CA PRO A 198 26.78 -6.24 6.57
C PRO A 198 28.19 -5.82 7.03
N PHE A 199 28.44 -4.53 7.16
CA PHE A 199 29.74 -3.98 7.55
C PHE A 199 30.10 -4.28 9.01
N CYS A 200 29.12 -4.45 9.90
CA CYS A 200 29.40 -4.85 11.29
C CYS A 200 29.76 -6.33 11.46
N ARG A 201 29.65 -7.13 10.40
CA ARG A 201 30.09 -8.54 10.39
C ARG A 201 31.44 -8.71 9.68
N GLU A 202 32.12 -7.62 9.33
CA GLU A 202 33.43 -7.64 8.69
C GLU A 202 34.48 -8.28 9.60
N SER A 203 35.46 -8.95 8.99
CA SER A 203 36.60 -9.51 9.72
C SER A 203 37.52 -8.41 10.26
N LYS A 204 38.37 -8.74 11.24
CA LYS A 204 39.40 -7.80 11.74
C LYS A 204 40.31 -7.27 10.61
N GLY A 205 40.57 -8.10 9.61
CA GLY A 205 41.38 -7.73 8.43
C GLY A 205 40.66 -6.76 7.51
N GLU A 206 39.40 -7.05 7.14
CA GLU A 206 38.57 -6.11 6.39
C GLU A 206 38.47 -4.75 7.08
N LYS A 207 38.26 -4.74 8.40
CA LYS A 207 38.21 -3.50 9.17
C LYS A 207 39.51 -2.69 9.05
N LYS A 208 40.67 -3.33 9.13
CA LYS A 208 41.98 -2.67 8.99
C LYS A 208 42.17 -2.07 7.59
N ILE A 209 41.74 -2.79 6.55
CA ILE A 209 41.73 -2.29 5.17
C ILE A 209 40.81 -1.07 5.05
N ALA A 210 39.58 -1.15 5.59
CA ALA A 210 38.62 -0.05 5.57
C ALA A 210 39.17 1.20 6.27
N GLU A 211 39.80 1.04 7.44
CA GLU A 211 40.45 2.11 8.19
C GLU A 211 41.61 2.74 7.40
N PHE A 212 42.45 1.93 6.75
CA PHE A 212 43.52 2.41 5.87
C PHE A 212 42.97 3.27 4.72
N LEU A 213 41.97 2.77 4.00
CA LEU A 213 41.39 3.47 2.85
C LEU A 213 40.73 4.79 3.27
N LYS A 214 40.01 4.80 4.40
CA LYS A 214 39.41 6.01 4.99
C LYS A 214 40.46 7.03 5.40
N ARG A 215 41.51 6.60 6.09
CA ARG A 215 42.60 7.48 6.57
C ARG A 215 43.32 8.18 5.40
N HIS A 216 43.49 7.49 4.29
CA HIS A 216 44.09 8.05 3.06
C HIS A 216 43.10 8.75 2.13
N LYS A 217 41.82 8.87 2.53
CA LYS A 217 40.75 9.53 1.76
C LYS A 217 40.57 8.94 0.36
N ILE A 218 40.73 7.63 0.23
CA ILE A 218 40.50 6.90 -1.03
C ILE A 218 38.99 6.71 -1.23
N ASN A 219 38.51 6.84 -2.46
CA ASN A 219 37.10 6.56 -2.81
C ASN A 219 36.92 5.05 -3.02
N PHE A 220 36.07 4.41 -2.21
CA PHE A 220 35.86 2.97 -2.31
C PHE A 220 34.46 2.52 -1.91
N ILE A 221 34.06 1.35 -2.40
CA ILE A 221 32.84 0.63 -2.01
C ILE A 221 33.24 -0.68 -1.34
N GLN A 222 32.63 -0.98 -0.20
CA GLN A 222 32.74 -2.28 0.47
C GLN A 222 31.70 -3.26 -0.07
N GLN A 223 32.03 -4.55 -0.11
CA GLN A 223 31.12 -5.63 -0.55
C GLN A 223 30.53 -5.38 -1.95
N TYR A 224 31.35 -4.81 -2.85
CA TYR A 224 30.98 -4.41 -4.20
C TYR A 224 30.52 -5.61 -5.04
N ARG A 225 29.43 -5.46 -5.80
CA ARG A 225 28.89 -6.53 -6.65
C ARG A 225 28.65 -5.99 -8.06
N ASN A 226 29.17 -6.70 -9.05
CA ASN A 226 28.81 -6.51 -10.44
C ASN A 226 27.90 -7.66 -10.89
N PRO A 227 26.76 -7.39 -11.59
CA PRO A 227 25.86 -8.42 -12.09
C PRO A 227 26.53 -9.49 -12.97
N GLU A 228 27.57 -9.11 -13.71
CA GLU A 228 28.31 -9.98 -14.64
C GLU A 228 29.29 -10.91 -13.90
N CYS A 229 29.85 -10.47 -12.76
CA CYS A 229 30.70 -11.32 -11.92
C CYS A 229 29.83 -12.24 -11.05
N ARG A 230 29.40 -13.39 -11.59
CA ARG A 230 28.49 -14.31 -10.88
C ARG A 230 28.79 -15.78 -11.12
N ASN A 231 28.46 -16.59 -10.11
CA ASN A 231 28.28 -18.03 -10.28
C ASN A 231 26.78 -18.32 -10.46
N ILE A 232 26.03 -18.41 -9.35
CA ILE A 232 24.55 -18.39 -9.34
C ILE A 232 24.03 -16.98 -9.06
N LYS A 233 24.65 -16.31 -8.09
CA LYS A 233 24.37 -14.93 -7.70
C LYS A 233 25.62 -14.07 -7.91
N PRO A 234 25.48 -12.75 -8.09
CA PRO A 234 26.63 -11.84 -8.14
C PRO A 234 27.54 -12.05 -6.95
N LEU A 235 28.83 -12.25 -7.21
CA LEU A 235 29.86 -12.48 -6.20
C LEU A 235 30.34 -11.11 -5.67
N PRO A 236 30.44 -10.92 -4.35
CA PRO A 236 30.93 -9.67 -3.78
C PRO A 236 32.46 -9.63 -3.80
N PHE A 237 33.04 -8.46 -4.06
CA PHE A 237 34.42 -8.13 -3.71
C PHE A 237 34.44 -7.40 -2.37
N ASP A 238 35.41 -7.68 -1.50
CA ASP A 238 35.44 -7.05 -0.16
C ASP A 238 35.57 -5.53 -0.27
N PHE A 239 36.46 -5.05 -1.15
CA PHE A 239 36.59 -3.62 -1.48
C PHE A 239 36.78 -3.40 -2.98
N ALA A 240 36.19 -2.32 -3.49
CA ALA A 240 36.44 -1.78 -4.82
C ALA A 240 36.82 -0.30 -4.71
N ILE A 241 38.03 0.07 -5.13
CA ILE A 241 38.48 1.45 -5.25
C ILE A 241 37.98 2.00 -6.57
N LEU A 242 37.48 3.24 -6.52
CA LEU A 242 36.85 3.89 -7.65
C LEU A 242 37.71 5.04 -8.19
N ASP A 243 37.62 5.27 -9.49
CA ASP A 243 38.14 6.48 -10.12
C ASP A 243 37.24 7.71 -9.83
N LYS A 244 37.58 8.85 -10.45
CA LYS A 244 36.81 10.10 -10.32
C LYS A 244 35.42 10.06 -10.98
N ARG A 245 35.13 9.01 -11.75
CA ARG A 245 33.87 8.77 -12.47
C ARG A 245 33.08 7.61 -11.84
N ASP A 246 33.46 7.19 -10.63
CA ASP A 246 32.87 6.08 -9.89
C ASP A 246 33.00 4.70 -10.58
N ASN A 247 33.98 4.53 -11.47
CA ASN A 247 34.29 3.23 -12.07
C ASN A 247 35.29 2.45 -11.21
N PRO A 248 35.10 1.14 -11.01
CA PRO A 248 36.05 0.32 -10.26
C PRO A 248 37.36 0.16 -11.04
N ILE A 249 38.47 0.52 -10.41
CA ILE A 249 39.83 0.42 -10.98
C ILE A 249 40.71 -0.57 -10.22
N PHE A 250 40.34 -0.92 -8.99
CA PHE A 250 41.13 -1.81 -8.14
C PHE A 250 40.23 -2.57 -7.16
N PHE A 251 40.40 -3.88 -7.05
CA PHE A 251 39.71 -4.74 -6.10
C PHE A 251 40.67 -5.25 -5.03
N ILE A 252 40.17 -5.36 -3.80
CA ILE A 252 40.89 -5.95 -2.66
C ILE A 252 40.01 -7.05 -2.06
N GLU A 253 40.60 -8.21 -1.83
CA GLU A 253 40.01 -9.33 -1.07
C GLU A 253 40.87 -9.62 0.16
N PHE A 254 40.22 -9.93 1.29
CA PHE A 254 40.89 -10.42 2.49
C PHE A 254 40.58 -11.91 2.70
N ASP A 255 41.56 -12.75 2.40
CA ASP A 255 41.38 -14.19 2.39
C ASP A 255 41.56 -14.78 3.79
N GLY A 256 40.44 -15.15 4.41
CA GLY A 256 40.42 -15.91 5.66
C GLY A 256 41.04 -17.31 5.53
N GLU A 257 41.25 -17.98 6.67
CA GLU A 257 41.84 -19.32 6.74
C GLU A 257 41.13 -20.37 5.86
N GLN A 258 39.81 -20.20 5.68
CA GLN A 258 38.97 -21.04 4.82
C GLN A 258 39.36 -21.01 3.33
N HIS A 259 40.11 -20.02 2.85
CA HIS A 259 40.65 -20.01 1.48
C HIS A 259 41.84 -20.95 1.30
N PHE A 260 42.48 -21.37 2.40
CA PHE A 260 43.71 -22.17 2.38
C PHE A 260 43.48 -23.63 2.72
N LYS A 261 42.55 -23.93 3.65
CA LYS A 261 42.25 -25.31 4.05
C LYS A 261 40.75 -25.56 4.24
N PRO A 262 40.27 -26.79 3.95
CA PRO A 262 38.90 -27.17 4.27
C PRO A 262 38.70 -27.18 5.79
N SER A 263 37.48 -26.85 6.22
CA SER A 263 37.10 -26.83 7.63
C SER A 263 35.67 -27.33 7.76
N GLU A 264 35.47 -28.34 8.60
CA GLU A 264 34.14 -28.92 8.86
C GLU A 264 33.16 -27.87 9.39
N TYR A 265 33.64 -26.95 10.23
CA TYR A 265 32.84 -25.81 10.71
C TYR A 265 32.31 -24.93 9.58
N TYR A 266 33.03 -24.83 8.47
CA TYR A 266 32.66 -24.05 7.29
C TYR A 266 32.07 -24.89 6.14
N GLY A 267 31.63 -26.13 6.42
CA GLY A 267 31.00 -27.00 5.43
C GLY A 267 31.96 -27.92 4.66
N GLY A 268 33.14 -28.15 5.23
CA GLY A 268 34.08 -29.18 4.80
C GLY A 268 34.64 -28.96 3.39
N LEU A 269 34.94 -30.07 2.71
CA LEU A 269 35.60 -30.08 1.40
C LEU A 269 34.74 -29.44 0.29
N GLY A 270 33.42 -29.65 0.32
CA GLY A 270 32.51 -29.12 -0.69
C GLY A 270 32.47 -27.58 -0.69
N ALA A 271 32.41 -26.97 0.49
CA ALA A 271 32.45 -25.52 0.63
C ALA A 271 33.79 -24.94 0.15
N PHE A 272 34.89 -25.61 0.45
CA PHE A 272 36.24 -25.23 0.00
C PHE A 272 36.39 -25.26 -1.53
N GLN A 273 35.90 -26.32 -2.19
CA GLN A 273 35.92 -26.41 -3.66
C GLN A 273 35.09 -25.30 -4.31
N LYS A 274 33.90 -25.02 -3.74
CA LYS A 274 33.05 -23.93 -4.21
C LYS A 274 33.71 -22.56 -4.04
N LEU A 275 34.41 -22.35 -2.92
CA LEU A 275 35.16 -21.12 -2.67
C LEU A 275 36.25 -20.91 -3.73
N LYS A 276 37.04 -21.95 -4.01
CA LYS A 276 38.03 -21.94 -5.10
C LYS A 276 37.43 -21.64 -6.47
N GLN A 277 36.23 -22.16 -6.76
CA GLN A 277 35.53 -21.85 -8.01
C GLN A 277 35.11 -20.38 -8.07
N ASN A 278 34.56 -19.84 -6.99
CA ASN A 278 34.17 -18.43 -6.92
C ASN A 278 35.40 -17.50 -7.06
N ASP A 279 36.52 -17.87 -6.42
CA ASP A 279 37.77 -17.11 -6.53
C ASP A 279 38.31 -17.08 -7.96
N LYS A 280 38.23 -18.20 -8.68
CA LYS A 280 38.55 -18.24 -10.11
C LYS A 280 37.69 -17.27 -10.93
N ILE A 281 36.38 -17.27 -10.71
CA ILE A 281 35.45 -16.37 -11.42
C ILE A 281 35.81 -14.91 -11.16
N LYS A 282 36.08 -14.55 -9.90
CA LYS A 282 36.50 -13.18 -9.52
C LYS A 282 37.80 -12.78 -10.21
N ASN A 283 38.80 -13.67 -10.21
CA ASN A 283 40.11 -13.39 -10.82
C ASN A 283 39.99 -13.18 -12.33
N MET A 284 39.24 -14.04 -13.04
CA MET A 284 39.00 -13.86 -14.47
C MET A 284 38.24 -12.58 -14.75
N PHE A 285 37.19 -12.29 -13.98
CA PHE A 285 36.40 -11.07 -14.16
C PHE A 285 37.26 -9.81 -14.03
N ALA A 286 38.11 -9.74 -13.00
CA ALA A 286 39.03 -8.62 -12.82
C ALA A 286 40.00 -8.48 -14.00
N LEU A 287 40.61 -9.58 -14.44
CA LEU A 287 41.55 -9.62 -15.56
C LEU A 287 40.90 -9.17 -16.88
N GLU A 288 39.74 -9.73 -17.22
CA GLU A 288 39.01 -9.44 -18.46
C GLU A 288 38.55 -7.98 -18.56
N ASN A 289 38.29 -7.35 -17.40
CA ASN A 289 37.89 -5.95 -17.33
C ASN A 289 39.07 -4.99 -17.11
N GLY A 290 40.31 -5.49 -17.09
CA GLY A 290 41.51 -4.67 -16.86
C GLY A 290 41.56 -4.02 -15.48
N ILE A 291 40.90 -4.63 -14.49
CA ILE A 291 40.83 -4.15 -13.11
C ILE A 291 41.90 -4.88 -12.29
N PHE A 292 42.73 -4.14 -11.57
CA PHE A 292 43.73 -4.75 -10.71
C PHE A 292 43.06 -5.45 -9.51
N LEU A 293 43.48 -6.65 -9.15
CA LEU A 293 42.95 -7.39 -8.01
C LEU A 293 44.09 -7.86 -7.11
N ILE A 294 44.05 -7.46 -5.84
CA ILE A 294 44.93 -8.00 -4.80
C ILE A 294 44.15 -8.89 -3.83
N ARG A 295 44.79 -9.96 -3.38
CA ARG A 295 44.28 -10.83 -2.32
C ARG A 295 45.26 -10.82 -1.15
N ILE A 296 44.79 -10.38 0.02
CA ILE A 296 45.60 -10.28 1.23
C ILE A 296 45.25 -11.47 2.12
N PRO A 297 46.17 -12.41 2.38
CA PRO A 297 45.89 -13.57 3.22
C PRO A 297 45.79 -13.18 4.71
N TYR A 298 45.00 -13.93 5.48
CA TYR A 298 44.74 -13.63 6.89
C TYR A 298 45.99 -13.49 7.76
N PHE A 299 47.06 -14.24 7.46
CA PHE A 299 48.33 -14.19 8.19
C PHE A 299 49.19 -12.96 7.85
N LYS A 300 48.78 -12.13 6.89
CA LYS A 300 49.43 -10.84 6.56
C LYS A 300 48.71 -9.63 7.18
N MET A 301 47.85 -9.85 8.18
CA MET A 301 47.08 -8.79 8.84
C MET A 301 47.95 -7.62 9.36
N GLU A 302 49.15 -7.90 9.89
CA GLU A 302 50.03 -6.83 10.39
C GLU A 302 50.61 -5.97 9.27
N SER A 303 50.89 -6.57 8.11
CA SER A 303 51.50 -5.89 6.95
C SER A 303 50.48 -5.29 5.97
N VAL A 304 49.19 -5.19 6.33
CA VAL A 304 48.14 -4.64 5.45
C VAL A 304 48.53 -3.25 4.95
N ASP A 305 48.96 -2.37 5.84
CA ASP A 305 49.34 -0.99 5.51
C ASP A 305 50.50 -0.95 4.52
N ASP A 306 51.55 -1.74 4.75
CA ASP A 306 52.73 -1.81 3.86
C ASP A 306 52.37 -2.37 2.49
N ILE A 307 51.55 -3.42 2.46
CA ILE A 307 51.08 -4.04 1.21
C ILE A 307 50.30 -3.01 0.41
N LEU A 308 49.29 -2.39 1.00
CA LEU A 308 48.42 -1.45 0.30
C LEU A 308 49.19 -0.21 -0.17
N SER A 309 50.14 0.29 0.62
CA SER A 309 50.99 1.43 0.24
C SER A 309 51.93 1.13 -0.96
N GLY A 310 52.19 -0.14 -1.25
CA GLY A 310 52.96 -0.55 -2.43
C GLY A 310 52.17 -0.54 -3.74
N TYR A 311 50.84 -0.45 -3.67
CA TYR A 311 49.95 -0.55 -4.83
C TYR A 311 49.09 0.70 -5.06
N ILE A 312 48.77 1.44 -4.01
CA ILE A 312 47.85 2.59 -4.00
C ILE A 312 48.63 3.86 -3.70
#